data_AF-A0A6L5FBS0-F1
#
_entry.id   AF-A0A6L5FBS0-F1
#
_cell.length_a   1.000
_cell.length_b   1.000
_cell.length_c   1.000
_cell.angle_alpha   90.00
_cell.angle_beta   90.00
_cell.angle_gamma   90.00
#
_symmetry.space_group_name_H-M   'P 1'
#
loop_
_entity.id
_entity.type
_entity.pdbx_description
1 polymer ?
#
loop_
_entity_poly.entity_id
_entity_poly.type
_entity_poly.pdbx_seq_one_letter_code
_entity_poly.pdbx_strand_id
1 'polypeptide(L)' 'MEHRNITLRLPSDLIRRAKMIAAARDTSITALVREYLSSINGSDDYDEAWEAERRLMEKGLPMRVGEVTWTRTDTHER' A
#
# COMPACT_ATOMS: atom_id res chain seq x y z
N MET A 1 16.16 0.99 -6.35
CA MET A 1 15.44 0.10 -7.29
C MET A 1 15.90 0.42 -8.70
N GLU A 2 16.05 -0.60 -9.54
CA GLU A 2 16.42 -0.43 -10.95
C GLU A 2 15.19 0.05 -11.76
N HIS A 3 15.36 1.03 -12.64
CA HIS A 3 14.30 1.51 -13.52
C HIS A 3 14.53 1.00 -14.94
N ARG A 4 13.50 0.44 -15.57
CA ARG A 4 13.53 0.00 -16.96
C ARG A 4 12.43 0.68 -17.78
N ASN A 5 12.78 1.08 -19.00
CA ASN A 5 11.83 1.66 -19.95
C ASN A 5 11.06 0.56 -20.67
N ILE A 6 9.76 0.79 -20.87
CA ILE A 6 8.88 -0.09 -21.63
C ILE A 6 8.22 0.71 -22.76
N THR A 7 8.04 0.07 -23.92
CA THR A 7 7.32 0.66 -25.05
C THR A 7 5.95 0.00 -25.18
N LEU A 8 4.89 0.80 -25.13
CA LEU A 8 3.51 0.33 -25.21
C LEU A 8 2.87 0.81 -26.52
N ARG A 9 2.15 -0.09 -27.19
CA ARG A 9 1.25 0.27 -28.30
C ARG A 9 -0.15 0.44 -27.73
N LEU A 10 -0.66 1.67 -27.75
CA LEU A 10 -1.97 2.01 -27.19
C LEU A 10 -2.83 2.71 -28.25
N PRO A 11 -4.16 2.58 -28.20
CA PRO A 11 -5.07 3.31 -29.07
C PRO A 11 -4.82 4.84 -28.99
N SER A 12 -4.80 5.52 -30.13
CA SER A 12 -4.50 6.95 -30.22
C SER A 12 -5.48 7.82 -29.41
N ASP A 13 -6.74 7.41 -29.35
CA ASP A 13 -7.78 8.08 -28.57
C ASP A 13 -7.55 7.93 -27.05
N LEU A 14 -7.06 6.78 -26.61
CA LEU A 14 -6.68 6.56 -25.21
C LEU A 14 -5.51 7.47 -24.81
N ILE A 15 -4.47 7.55 -25.65
CA ILE A 15 -3.32 8.45 -25.41
C ILE A 15 -3.80 9.90 -25.31
N ARG A 16 -4.73 10.33 -26.18
CA ARG A 16 -5.29 11.69 -26.16
C ARG A 16 -6.02 11.97 -24.84
N ARG A 17 -6.87 11.05 -24.38
CA ARG A 17 -7.58 11.21 -23.09
C ARG A 17 -6.61 11.24 -21.92
N ALA A 18 -5.62 10.34 -21.89
CA ALA A 18 -4.60 10.31 -20.85
C ALA A 18 -3.79 11.61 -20.77
N LYS A 19 -3.43 12.22 -21.92
CA LYS A 19 -2.74 13.53 -21.95
C LYS A 19 -3.57 14.65 -21.31
N MET A 20 -4.88 14.68 -21.58
CA MET A 20 -5.77 15.70 -20.99
C MET A 20 -5.86 15.53 -19.47
N ILE A 21 -5.98 14.30 -18.98
CA ILE A 21 -6.01 14.00 -17.54
C ILE A 21 -4.68 14.36 -16.88
N ALA A 22 -3.56 13.99 -17.52
CA ALA A 22 -2.23 14.27 -17.00
C ALA A 22 -2.00 15.78 -16.87
N ALA A 23 -2.36 16.56 -17.90
CA ALA A 23 -2.27 18.02 -17.86
C ALA A 23 -3.18 18.64 -16.78
N ALA A 24 -4.42 18.13 -16.63
CA ALA A 24 -5.34 18.62 -15.61
C ALA A 24 -4.86 18.35 -14.17
N ARG A 25 -4.01 17.33 -13.97
CA ARG A 25 -3.45 16.93 -12.68
C ARG A 25 -2.00 17.40 -12.48
N ASP A 26 -1.48 18.27 -13.36
CA ASP A 26 -0.08 18.71 -13.38
C ASP A 26 0.92 17.54 -13.29
N THR A 27 0.65 16.47 -14.05
CA THR A 27 1.44 15.23 -14.03
C THR A 27 1.70 14.70 -15.45
N SER A 28 2.37 13.55 -15.55
CA SER A 28 2.71 12.91 -16.83
C SER A 28 1.95 11.60 -17.04
N ILE A 29 1.84 11.16 -18.30
CA ILE A 29 1.27 9.83 -18.61
C ILE A 29 2.07 8.72 -17.92
N THR A 30 3.39 8.83 -17.90
CA THR A 30 4.27 7.86 -17.21
C THR A 30 3.98 7.81 -15.71
N ALA A 31 3.69 8.95 -15.08
CA ALA A 31 3.30 8.99 -13.68
C ALA A 31 1.93 8.33 -13.45
N LEU A 32 0.94 8.57 -14.31
CA LEU A 32 -0.36 7.89 -14.24
C LEU A 32 -0.22 6.36 -14.40
N VAL A 33 0.62 5.91 -15.34
CA VAL A 33 0.89 4.48 -15.53
C VAL A 33 1.60 3.91 -14.30
N ARG A 34 2.57 4.61 -13.73
CA ARG A 34 3.26 4.19 -12.51
C ARG A 34 2.28 4.07 -11.33
N GLU A 35 1.44 5.07 -11.12
CA GLU A 35 0.42 5.08 -10.07
C GLU A 35 -0.54 3.88 -10.21
N TYR A 36 -1.04 3.63 -11.42
CA TYR A 36 -1.90 2.48 -11.68
C TYR A 36 -1.18 1.15 -11.42
N LEU A 37 0.06 1.00 -11.92
CA LEU A 37 0.86 -0.21 -11.70
C LEU A 37 1.19 -0.43 -10.23
N SER A 38 1.44 0.65 -9.46
CA SER A 38 1.60 0.58 -8.01
C SER A 38 0.29 0.18 -7.33
N SER A 39 -0.86 0.70 -7.77
CA SER A 39 -2.16 0.38 -7.17
C SER A 39 -2.57 -1.09 -7.34
N ILE A 40 -2.24 -1.71 -8.48
CA ILE A 40 -2.52 -3.15 -8.71
C ILE A 40 -1.53 -4.05 -7.96
N ASN A 41 -0.34 -3.53 -7.65
CA ASN A 41 0.66 -4.20 -6.82
C ASN A 41 0.45 -3.93 -5.32
N GLY A 42 -0.70 -3.36 -4.91
CA GLY A 42 -1.07 -3.17 -3.50
C GLY A 42 -1.13 -4.46 -2.66
N SER A 43 -0.82 -5.62 -3.24
CA SER A 43 -0.43 -6.83 -2.49
C SER A 43 0.84 -6.63 -1.67
N ASP A 44 1.78 -5.77 -2.10
CA ASP A 44 3.00 -5.48 -1.33
C ASP A 44 2.67 -4.82 0.01
N ASP A 45 1.65 -3.95 0.11
CA ASP A 45 1.24 -3.37 1.40
C ASP A 45 0.70 -4.43 2.37
N TYR A 46 -0.07 -5.40 1.85
CA TYR A 46 -0.57 -6.51 2.68
C TYR A 46 0.55 -7.45 3.09
N ASP A 47 1.40 -7.85 2.14
CA ASP A 47 2.50 -8.79 2.40
C ASP A 47 3.57 -8.15 3.30
N GLU A 48 3.86 -6.86 3.15
CA GLU A 48 4.74 -6.10 4.06
C GLU A 48 4.13 -5.97 5.46
N ALA A 49 2.84 -5.63 5.57
CA ALA A 49 2.15 -5.56 6.86
C ALA A 49 2.09 -6.95 7.54
N TRP A 50 1.82 -7.99 6.76
CA TRP A 50 1.81 -9.38 7.21
C TRP A 50 3.19 -9.82 7.72
N GLU A 51 4.25 -9.56 6.97
CA GLU A 51 5.61 -9.91 7.34
C GLU A 51 6.08 -9.12 8.58
N ALA A 52 5.67 -7.85 8.68
CA ALA A 52 5.94 -7.01 9.85
C ALA A 52 5.25 -7.56 11.11
N GLU A 53 3.96 -7.92 11.01
CA GLU A 53 3.20 -8.49 12.12
C GLU A 53 3.74 -9.87 12.52
N ARG A 54 4.09 -10.71 11.54
CA ARG A 54 4.73 -12.02 11.78
C ARG A 54 6.03 -11.87 12.58
N ARG A 55 6.90 -10.94 12.19
CA ARG A 55 8.14 -10.66 12.94
C ARG A 55 7.86 -10.13 14.34
N LEU A 56 6.81 -9.32 14.52
CA LEU A 56 6.42 -8.81 15.83
C LEU A 56 5.95 -9.94 16.76
N MET A 57 5.13 -10.86 16.23
CA MET A 57 4.68 -12.05 16.96
C MET A 57 5.85 -12.98 17.32
N GLU A 58 6.79 -13.21 16.40
CA GLU A 58 7.97 -14.05 16.64
C GLU A 58 8.94 -13.44 17.66
N LYS A 59 9.18 -12.13 17.58
CA LYS A 59 10.06 -11.42 18.51
C LYS A 59 9.43 -11.25 19.90
N GLY A 60 8.09 -11.18 19.94
CA GLY A 60 7.33 -10.84 21.13
C GLY A 60 7.40 -9.34 21.45
N LEU A 61 6.34 -8.83 22.06
CA LEU A 61 6.31 -7.46 22.57
C LEU A 61 7.15 -7.36 23.86
N PRO A 62 7.87 -6.25 24.11
CA PRO A 62 8.60 -6.02 25.35
C PRO A 62 7.65 -5.66 26.51
N MET A 63 6.49 -6.31 26.56
CA MET A 63 5.45 -6.11 27.54
C MET A 63 5.47 -7.27 28.54
N ARG A 64 5.34 -6.95 29.82
CA ARG A 64 5.07 -7.93 30.86
C ARG A 64 3.64 -7.72 31.32
N VAL A 65 2.81 -8.73 31.09
CA VAL A 65 1.47 -8.76 31.70
C VAL A 65 1.66 -9.25 33.13
N GLY A 66 1.27 -8.41 34.10
CA GLY A 66 1.20 -8.81 35.50
C GLY A 66 0.05 -9.79 35.73
N GLU A 67 -0.35 -9.97 36.99
CA GLU A 67 -1.53 -10.78 37.28
C GLU A 67 -2.77 -10.15 36.61
N VAL A 68 -3.47 -10.93 35.80
CA VAL A 68 -4.70 -10.50 35.13
C VAL A 68 -5.83 -10.52 36.16
N THR A 69 -6.11 -9.36 36.74
CA THR A 69 -7.13 -9.18 37.80
C THR A 69 -8.46 -8.60 37.28
N TRP A 70 -8.53 -8.29 35.99
CA TRP A 70 -9.63 -7.59 35.35
C TRP A 70 -10.51 -8.58 34.59
N THR A 71 -11.84 -8.38 34.67
CA THR A 71 -12.82 -9.12 33.88
C THR A 71 -13.11 -8.39 32.57
N ARG A 72 -13.72 -9.09 31.60
CA ARG A 72 -14.09 -8.50 30.29
C ARG A 72 -14.97 -7.26 30.43
N THR A 73 -15.82 -7.24 31.45
CA THR A 73 -16.72 -6.11 31.76
C THR A 73 -15.92 -4.90 32.23
N ASP A 74 -14.94 -5.09 33.13
CA ASP A 74 -14.09 -4.02 33.67
C ASP A 74 -13.27 -3.30 32.59
N THR A 75 -12.88 -4.02 31.53
CA THR A 75 -12.11 -3.45 30.41
C THR A 75 -13.00 -2.71 29.40
N HIS A 76 -14.25 -3.12 29.22
CA HIS A 76 -15.17 -2.53 28.24
C HIS A 76 -15.70 -1.16 28.68
N GLU A 77 -15.73 -0.89 29.99
CA GLU A 77 -16.24 0.36 30.57
C GLU A 77 -15.18 1.46 30.69
N ARG A 78 -13.95 1.24 30.17
CA ARG A 78 -12.85 2.22 30.17
C ARG A 78 -12.67 2.94 28.83
#